data_AF-A0A3P7LIE1-F1
#
_entry.id   AF-A0A3P7LIE1-F1
#
_cell.length_a   1.000
_cell.length_b   1.000
_cell.length_c   1.000
_cell.angle_alpha   90.00
_cell.angle_beta   90.00
_cell.angle_gamma   90.00
#
_symmetry.space_group_name_H-M   'P 1'
#
loop_
_entity.id
_entity.type
_entity.pdbx_description
1 polymer ?
#
loop_
_entity_poly.entity_id
_entity_poly.type
_entity_poly.pdbx_seq_one_letter_code
_entity_poly.pdbx_strand_id
1 'polypeptide(L)' 'MGSKVSKGLNNEALETHNQLRKRHGVPPLKYSKRLASGAQSHAKYLAKHNLFEHSAANNYGENLYVLKGPVDIQVKG' A
#
# COMPACT_ATOMS: atom_id res chain seq x y z
N MET A 1 -5.39 15.08 13.32
CA MET A 1 -4.10 15.31 12.61
C MET A 1 -3.96 14.24 11.53
N GLY A 2 -4.08 14.60 10.25
CA GLY A 2 -4.05 13.62 9.15
C GLY A 2 -2.65 13.06 8.96
N SER A 3 -2.44 11.78 9.26
CA SER A 3 -1.10 11.20 9.05
C SER A 3 -0.74 11.24 7.56
N LYS A 4 0.49 11.69 7.31
CA LYS A 4 1.04 12.02 6.00
C LYS A 4 1.25 10.75 5.18
N VAL A 5 0.81 10.75 3.92
CA VAL A 5 1.16 9.71 2.94
C VAL A 5 2.70 9.66 2.83
N SER A 6 3.30 8.50 3.08
CA SER A 6 4.77 8.34 3.07
C SER A 6 5.31 8.33 1.64
N LYS A 7 6.11 9.34 1.27
CA LYS A 7 6.76 9.40 -0.04
C LYS A 7 7.82 8.30 -0.21
N GLY A 8 8.57 7.98 0.85
CA GLY A 8 9.62 6.95 0.81
C GLY A 8 9.04 5.58 0.51
N LEU A 9 8.08 5.13 1.31
CA LEU A 9 7.41 3.83 1.13
C LEU A 9 6.74 3.71 -0.24
N ASN A 10 6.10 4.79 -0.71
CA ASN A 10 5.46 4.78 -2.03
C ASN A 10 6.46 4.67 -3.18
N ASN A 11 7.63 5.32 -3.07
CA ASN A 11 8.68 5.23 -4.08
C ASN A 11 9.29 3.83 -4.10
N GLU A 12 9.63 3.28 -2.94
CA GLU A 12 10.18 1.93 -2.81
C GLU A 12 9.22 0.87 -3.37
N ALA A 13 7.93 0.98 -3.04
CA ALA A 13 6.91 0.09 -3.60
C ALA A 13 6.84 0.21 -5.13
N LEU A 14 6.82 1.44 -5.67
CA LEU A 14 6.77 1.65 -7.12
C LEU A 14 8.01 1.11 -7.84
N GLU A 15 9.20 1.34 -7.27
CA GLU A 15 10.47 0.86 -7.81
C GLU A 15 10.52 -0.67 -7.82
N THR A 16 10.17 -1.31 -6.70
CA THR A 16 10.13 -2.77 -6.56
C THR A 16 9.17 -3.39 -7.58
N HIS A 17 7.95 -2.84 -7.72
CA HIS A 17 7.01 -3.31 -8.73
C HIS A 17 7.57 -3.13 -10.15
N ASN A 18 8.19 -1.99 -10.45
CA ASN A 18 8.75 -1.73 -11.77
C ASN A 18 9.96 -2.62 -12.10
N GLN A 19 10.77 -3.00 -11.11
CA GLN A 19 11.83 -4.01 -11.28
C GLN A 19 11.24 -5.37 -11.69
N LEU A 20 10.19 -5.82 -11.02
CA LEU A 20 9.50 -7.07 -11.37
C LEU A 20 8.83 -6.99 -12.75
N ARG A 21 8.13 -5.89 -13.05
CA ARG A 21 7.49 -5.67 -14.35
C ARG A 21 8.50 -5.68 -15.50
N LYS A 22 9.68 -5.09 -15.29
CA LYS A 22 10.80 -5.17 -16.25
C LYS A 22 11.24 -6.62 -16.47
N ARG A 23 11.39 -7.42 -15.40
CA ARG A 23 11.74 -8.85 -15.51
C ARG A 23 10.72 -9.65 -16.33
N HIS A 24 9.44 -9.29 -16.25
CA HIS A 24 8.36 -9.91 -17.03
C HIS A 24 8.09 -9.26 -18.39
N GLY A 25 8.89 -8.27 -18.81
CA GLY A 25 8.77 -7.65 -20.14
C GLY A 25 7.53 -6.76 -20.32
N VAL A 26 6.92 -6.26 -19.24
CA VAL A 26 5.73 -5.39 -19.30
C VAL A 26 6.06 -3.93 -18.96
N PRO A 27 5.31 -2.93 -19.49
CA PRO A 27 5.61 -1.51 -19.28
C PRO A 27 5.60 -1.09 -17.79
N PRO A 28 6.41 -0.10 -17.36
CA PRO A 28 6.42 0.34 -15.96
C PRO A 28 5.13 1.07 -15.57
N LEU A 29 4.79 0.99 -14.29
CA LEU A 29 3.74 1.80 -13.66
C LEU A 29 4.24 3.22 -13.38
N LYS A 30 3.27 4.14 -13.25
CA LYS A 30 3.50 5.52 -12.82
C LYS A 30 2.78 5.80 -11.50
N TYR A 31 3.40 6.62 -10.66
CA TYR A 31 2.80 7.03 -9.39
C TYR A 31 1.51 7.82 -9.58
N SER A 32 0.49 7.55 -8.75
CA SER A 32 -0.75 8.32 -8.69
C SER A 32 -1.00 8.80 -7.27
N LYS A 33 -0.96 10.12 -7.07
CA LYS A 33 -1.27 10.76 -5.77
C LYS A 33 -2.67 10.39 -5.27
N ARG A 34 -3.65 10.27 -6.18
CA ARG A 34 -5.03 9.91 -5.85
C ARG A 34 -5.12 8.49 -5.29
N LEU A 35 -4.49 7.52 -5.95
CA LEU A 35 -4.49 6.12 -5.50
C LEU A 35 -3.74 5.98 -4.17
N ALA A 36 -2.60 6.66 -4.01
CA ALA A 36 -1.84 6.62 -2.76
C ALA A 36 -2.63 7.17 -1.56
N SER A 37 -3.37 8.27 -1.74
CA SER A 37 -4.25 8.82 -0.70
C SER A 37 -5.39 7.87 -0.33
N GLY A 38 -5.97 7.19 -1.32
CA GLY A 38 -6.99 6.16 -1.10
C GLY A 38 -6.46 4.97 -0.32
N ALA A 39 -5.33 4.39 -0.78
CA ALA A 39 -4.68 3.27 -0.12
C ALA A 39 -4.28 3.58 1.34
N GLN A 40 -3.74 4.77 1.60
CA GLN A 40 -3.40 5.20 2.96
C GLN A 40 -4.63 5.31 3.87
N SER A 41 -5.75 5.78 3.33
CA SER A 41 -7.01 5.92 4.08
C SER A 41 -7.60 4.55 4.41
N HIS A 42 -7.59 3.62 3.45
CA HIS A 42 -8.08 2.26 3.65
C HIS A 42 -7.20 1.48 4.64
N ALA A 43 -5.87 1.54 4.51
CA ALA A 43 -4.95 0.88 5.44
C ALA A 43 -5.16 1.34 6.90
N LYS A 44 -5.43 2.63 7.13
CA LYS A 44 -5.78 3.16 8.46
C LYS A 44 -7.12 2.64 8.95
N TYR A 45 -8.12 2.58 8.08
CA TYR A 45 -9.44 2.05 8.42
C TYR A 45 -9.31 0.59 8.85
N LEU A 46 -8.61 -0.24 8.07
CA LEU A 46 -8.35 -1.64 8.39
C LEU A 46 -7.61 -1.79 9.73
N ALA A 47 -6.53 -1.04 9.93
CA ALA A 47 -5.74 -1.09 11.17
C ALA A 47 -6.56 -0.66 12.40
N LYS A 48 -7.37 0.39 12.28
CA LYS A 48 -8.21 0.89 13.38
C LYS A 48 -9.29 -0.12 13.80
N HIS A 49 -9.84 -0.88 12.86
CA HIS A 49 -10.95 -1.81 13.11
C HIS A 49 -10.49 -3.28 13.19
N ASN A 50 -9.18 -3.54 13.11
CA ASN A 50 -8.61 -4.89 13.06
C ASN A 50 -9.19 -5.77 11.92
N LEU A 51 -9.45 -5.14 10.76
CA LEU A 51 -10.00 -5.79 9.58
C LEU A 51 -8.90 -6.18 8.58
N PHE A 52 -9.22 -7.10 7.66
CA PHE A 52 -8.37 -7.44 6.52
C PHE A 52 -9.25 -7.80 5.31
N GLU A 53 -9.77 -6.76 4.66
CA GLU A 53 -10.74 -6.89 3.58
C GLU A 53 -10.53 -5.81 2.52
N HIS A 54 -10.91 -6.13 1.28
CA HIS A 54 -10.81 -5.20 0.18
C HIS A 54 -11.70 -3.97 0.36
N SER A 55 -11.28 -2.84 -0.18
CA SER A 55 -12.18 -1.68 -0.25
C SER A 55 -13.34 -1.96 -1.22
N ALA A 56 -14.44 -1.22 -1.06
CA ALA A 56 -15.59 -1.29 -1.98
C ALA A 56 -15.32 -0.66 -3.36
N ALA A 57 -14.08 -0.22 -3.64
CA ALA A 57 -13.75 0.42 -4.90
C ALA A 57 -13.72 -0.59 -6.05
N ASN A 58 -14.35 -0.23 -7.17
CA ASN A 58 -14.45 -1.07 -8.37
C ASN A 58 -13.72 -0.47 -9.59
N ASN A 59 -13.05 0.67 -9.42
CA ASN A 59 -12.39 1.41 -10.49
C ASN A 59 -10.85 1.30 -10.47
N TYR A 60 -10.30 0.48 -9.57
CA TYR A 60 -8.88 0.11 -9.54
C TYR A 60 -8.71 -1.29 -8.94
N GLY A 61 -7.62 -1.98 -9.30
CA GLY A 61 -7.19 -3.19 -8.61
C GLY A 61 -6.55 -2.88 -7.26
N GLU A 62 -6.63 -3.82 -6.32
CA GLU A 62 -6.15 -3.63 -4.95
C GLU A 62 -5.39 -4.88 -4.46
N ASN A 63 -4.24 -4.66 -3.83
CA ASN A 63 -3.50 -5.69 -3.09
C ASN A 63 -3.42 -5.25 -1.62
N LEU A 64 -3.59 -6.20 -0.69
CA LEU A 64 -3.52 -5.95 0.75
C LEU A 64 -2.48 -6.83 1.41
N TYR A 65 -1.85 -6.28 2.44
CA TYR A 65 -0.90 -6.99 3.29
C TYR A 65 -1.08 -6.53 4.74
N VAL A 66 -1.04 -7.48 5.67
CA VAL A 66 -1.09 -7.21 7.11
C VAL A 66 -0.08 -8.10 7.84
N LEU A 67 0.62 -7.51 8.79
CA LEU A 67 1.40 -8.24 9.80
C LEU A 67 0.61 -8.19 11.11
N LYS A 68 0.32 -9.37 11.67
CA LYS A 68 -0.33 -9.51 12.97
C LYS A 68 0.58 -10.32 13.89
N GLY A 69 0.71 -9.89 15.14
CA GLY A 69 1.43 -10.64 16.16
C GLY A 69 1.35 -9.93 17.51
N PRO A 70 2.10 -10.41 18.52
CA PRO A 70 2.13 -9.80 19.85
C PRO A 70 2.47 -8.31 19.79
N VAL A 71 1.97 -7.54 20.77
CA VAL A 71 2.08 -6.07 20.85
C VAL A 71 3.54 -5.59 20.79
N ASP A 72 4.49 -6.48 21.10
CA ASP A 72 5.91 -6.19 21.25
C ASP A 72 6.70 -6.31 19.93
N ILE A 73 6.04 -6.65 18.82
CA ILE A 73 6.69 -6.70 17.51
C ILE A 73 7.01 -5.28 17.03
N GLN A 74 8.30 -4.95 17.00
CA GLN A 74 8.77 -3.78 16.28
C GLN A 74 8.80 -4.08 14.77
N VAL A 75 7.83 -3.52 14.06
CA VAL A 75 7.86 -3.53 12.58
C VAL A 75 8.89 -2.48 12.13
N LYS A 76 10.06 -2.94 11.69
CA LYS A 76 11.02 -2.10 10.96
C LYS A 76 10.67 -2.18 9.47
N GLY A 77 10.24 -1.05 8.92
CA GLY A 77 10.22 -0.81 7.47
C GLY A 77 11.51 -0.15 7.03
#